data_AF-A0A424R6E8-F1
#
_entry.id   AF-A0A424R6E8-F1
#
_cell.length_a   1.000
_cell.length_b   1.000
_cell.length_c   1.000
_cell.angle_alpha   90.00
_cell.angle_beta   90.00
_cell.angle_gamma   90.00
#
_symmetry.space_group_name_H-M   'P 1'
#
loop_
_entity.id
_entity.type
_entity.pdbx_description
1 polymer ?
#
loop_
_entity_poly.entity_id
_entity_poly.type
_entity_poly.pdbx_seq_one_letter_code
_entity_poly.pdbx_strand_id
1 'polypeptide(L)'
;MKTLGLPILALCAISISISGAVYGQAPGPRPEAPGATREAGRKSPSGVESRLLQHLLSMDAKELANLRQTVERIEKMSPADRDKMRRRMKDMDAMEPGKVEAMRQYYQSIPKETREAMRRNWDAMSTEERADWRRRLRDLSPAERLRVFQEEGFLPGGRPRQKPGDSPSGKKPATPPVDR
;
A
#
# COMPACT_ATOMS: atom_id res chain seq x y z
N MET A 1 -68.59 1.08 -29.55
CA MET A 1 -69.30 0.50 -28.38
C MET A 1 -68.43 0.67 -27.15
N LYS A 2 -68.97 1.41 -26.15
CA LYS A 2 -68.63 1.48 -24.71
C LYS A 2 -67.20 1.92 -24.31
N THR A 3 -66.90 3.20 -24.05
CA THR A 3 -67.20 4.09 -22.89
C THR A 3 -66.57 3.71 -21.53
N LEU A 4 -65.69 4.63 -21.08
CA LEU A 4 -65.61 5.29 -19.77
C LEU A 4 -65.34 4.48 -18.49
N GLY A 5 -64.39 4.99 -17.70
CA GLY A 5 -64.28 4.69 -16.27
C GLY A 5 -63.22 5.57 -15.59
N LEU A 6 -63.64 6.75 -15.11
CA LEU A 6 -62.88 7.69 -14.29
C LEU A 6 -63.77 8.08 -13.10
N PRO A 7 -63.26 8.04 -11.85
CA PRO A 7 -63.69 8.98 -10.81
C PRO A 7 -62.45 9.58 -10.10
N ILE A 8 -62.21 10.89 -10.00
CA ILE A 8 -62.93 12.00 -9.34
C ILE A 8 -62.93 11.90 -7.78
N LEU A 9 -62.14 12.83 -7.19
CA LEU A 9 -62.26 13.57 -5.91
C LEU A 9 -61.89 12.94 -4.55
N ALA A 10 -60.86 13.52 -3.92
CA ALA A 10 -60.85 14.07 -2.54
C ALA A 10 -59.50 14.81 -2.32
N LEU A 11 -59.40 16.14 -2.36
CA LEU A 11 -59.77 17.12 -1.33
C LEU A 11 -59.08 16.86 0.03
N CYS A 12 -57.99 17.60 0.31
CA CYS A 12 -57.77 18.30 1.58
C CYS A 12 -56.43 19.06 1.55
N ALA A 13 -56.55 20.40 1.47
CA ALA A 13 -55.51 21.34 1.80
C ALA A 13 -55.26 21.35 3.31
N ILE A 14 -54.00 21.31 3.74
CA ILE A 14 -53.59 21.87 5.04
C ILE A 14 -52.26 22.59 4.84
N SER A 15 -52.37 23.90 4.68
CA SER A 15 -51.31 24.88 4.89
C SER A 15 -51.11 25.02 6.40
N ILE A 16 -49.90 24.79 6.91
CA ILE A 16 -49.48 25.33 8.21
C ILE A 16 -48.17 26.07 8.00
N SER A 17 -48.30 27.40 7.88
CA SER A 17 -47.22 28.33 8.18
C SER A 17 -47.14 28.49 9.69
N ILE A 18 -45.95 28.26 10.27
CA ILE A 18 -45.60 28.81 11.58
C ILE A 18 -44.39 29.70 11.36
N SER A 19 -44.66 31.00 11.29
CA SER A 19 -43.68 32.04 11.54
C SER A 19 -43.50 32.16 13.04
N GLY A 20 -42.27 31.98 13.52
CA GLY A 20 -41.89 32.22 14.91
C GLY A 20 -40.54 32.90 14.96
N ALA A 21 -40.53 34.22 14.76
CA ALA A 21 -39.40 35.06 15.11
C ALA A 21 -39.32 35.18 16.63
N VAL A 22 -38.21 34.73 17.22
CA VAL A 22 -37.79 35.14 18.56
C VAL A 22 -36.44 35.84 18.43
N TYR A 23 -36.40 36.99 19.09
CA TYR A 23 -35.38 38.02 19.08
C TYR A 23 -34.01 37.55 19.57
N GLY A 24 -32.97 38.10 18.92
CA GLY A 24 -31.81 38.76 19.51
C GLY A 24 -31.09 38.14 20.72
N GLN A 25 -29.84 37.73 20.49
CA GLN A 25 -28.76 38.00 21.45
C GLN A 25 -27.42 38.03 20.69
N ALA A 26 -26.82 39.22 20.61
CA ALA A 26 -25.43 39.39 20.16
C ALA A 26 -24.48 38.65 21.12
N PRO A 27 -23.44 37.95 20.63
CA PRO A 27 -22.46 37.34 21.52
C PRO A 27 -21.58 38.44 22.14
N GLY A 28 -21.73 38.67 23.44
CA GLY A 28 -20.80 39.48 24.21
C GLY A 28 -19.39 38.83 24.23
N PRO A 29 -18.32 39.63 24.43
CA PRO A 29 -16.96 39.12 24.43
C PRO A 29 -16.73 38.18 25.63
N ARG A 30 -16.28 36.96 25.35
CA ARG A 30 -15.85 35.99 26.38
C ARG A 30 -14.57 36.49 27.05
N PRO A 31 -14.45 36.41 28.39
CA PRO A 31 -13.18 36.68 29.05
C PRO A 31 -12.16 35.57 28.68
N GLU A 32 -11.07 36.00 28.05
CA GLU A 32 -9.88 35.20 27.75
C GLU A 32 -9.28 34.68 29.07
N ALA A 33 -9.35 33.36 29.30
CA ALA A 33 -8.58 32.72 30.36
C ALA A 33 -7.14 32.45 29.85
N PRO A 34 -6.10 33.03 30.46
CA PRO A 34 -4.72 32.83 30.03
C PRO A 34 -4.23 31.50 30.58
N GLY A 35 -4.08 30.50 29.72
CA GLY A 35 -3.55 29.21 30.16
C GLY A 35 -3.74 28.02 29.23
N ALA A 36 -4.23 28.21 27.99
CA ALA A 36 -4.22 27.14 27.00
C ALA A 36 -2.78 26.94 26.50
N THR A 37 -2.00 26.15 27.25
CA THR A 37 -0.83 25.45 26.72
C THR A 37 -1.24 24.80 25.42
N ARG A 38 -0.66 25.31 24.33
CA ARG A 38 -0.89 24.87 22.96
C ARG A 38 -0.36 23.45 22.86
N GLU A 39 -1.20 22.47 23.21
CA GLU A 39 -0.88 21.06 23.02
C GLU A 39 -0.57 20.86 21.54
N ALA A 40 0.67 20.48 21.28
CA ALA A 40 1.18 20.19 19.96
C ALA A 40 0.34 19.09 19.30
N GLY A 41 -0.57 19.50 18.43
CA GLY A 41 -1.02 18.79 17.22
C GLY A 41 -1.10 17.27 17.31
N ARG A 42 -1.94 16.72 18.20
CA ARG A 42 -2.42 15.35 18.02
C ARG A 42 -3.32 15.37 16.78
N LYS A 43 -2.79 14.97 15.62
CA LYS A 43 -3.57 14.81 14.37
C LYS A 43 -4.76 13.91 14.67
N SER A 44 -5.96 14.48 14.69
CA SER A 44 -7.19 13.73 14.98
C SER A 44 -7.38 12.63 13.91
N PRO A 45 -7.80 11.40 14.30
CA PRO A 45 -8.07 10.30 13.36
C PRO A 45 -9.04 10.71 12.23
N SER A 46 -9.99 11.59 12.54
CA SER A 46 -10.99 12.11 11.60
C SER A 46 -10.38 12.79 10.37
N GLY A 47 -9.20 13.41 10.51
CA GLY A 47 -8.52 14.04 9.38
C GLY A 47 -7.88 13.05 8.41
N VAL A 48 -7.48 11.86 8.89
CA VAL A 48 -6.95 10.79 8.03
C VAL A 48 -8.09 10.15 7.23
N GLU A 49 -9.19 9.83 7.90
CA GLU A 49 -10.39 9.26 7.28
C GLU A 49 -10.96 10.20 6.21
N SER A 50 -11.03 11.50 6.51
CA SER A 50 -11.52 12.51 5.54
C SER A 50 -10.64 12.58 4.29
N ARG A 51 -9.30 12.51 4.43
CA ARG A 51 -8.38 12.50 3.29
C ARG A 51 -8.47 11.23 2.46
N LEU A 52 -8.61 10.08 3.13
CA LEU A 52 -8.81 8.80 2.44
C LEU A 52 -10.11 8.84 1.63
N LEU A 53 -11.20 9.30 2.24
CA LEU A 53 -12.49 9.40 1.56
C LEU A 53 -12.42 10.33 0.35
N GLN A 54 -11.78 11.49 0.48
CA GLN A 54 -11.54 12.39 -0.65
C GLN A 54 -10.77 11.71 -1.78
N HIS A 55 -9.72 10.96 -1.45
CA HIS A 55 -8.97 10.19 -2.45
C HIS A 55 -9.85 9.13 -3.14
N LEU A 56 -10.62 8.36 -2.38
CA LEU A 56 -11.54 7.35 -2.93
C LEU A 56 -12.60 7.96 -3.86
N LEU A 57 -13.12 9.14 -3.53
CA LEU A 57 -14.08 9.85 -4.37
C LEU A 57 -13.46 10.39 -5.66
N SER A 58 -12.14 10.64 -5.68
CA SER A 58 -11.43 11.09 -6.87
C SER A 58 -11.02 9.96 -7.83
N MET A 59 -11.10 8.69 -7.39
CA MET A 59 -10.73 7.54 -8.20
C MET A 59 -11.77 7.22 -9.27
N ASP A 60 -11.32 6.77 -10.43
CA ASP A 60 -12.22 6.28 -11.47
C ASP A 60 -12.78 4.87 -11.18
N ALA A 61 -13.73 4.41 -12.00
CA ALA A 61 -14.37 3.12 -11.81
C ALA A 61 -13.39 1.92 -11.88
N LYS A 62 -12.36 1.99 -12.73
CA LYS A 62 -11.35 0.95 -12.89
C LYS A 62 -10.41 0.92 -11.68
N GLU A 63 -10.01 2.08 -11.19
CA GLU A 63 -9.20 2.22 -9.98
C GLU A 63 -9.94 1.68 -8.75
N LEU A 64 -11.22 2.01 -8.59
CA LEU A 64 -12.05 1.49 -7.50
C LEU A 64 -12.22 -0.03 -7.59
N ALA A 65 -12.37 -0.59 -8.81
CA ALA A 65 -12.43 -2.04 -9.00
C ALA A 65 -11.11 -2.73 -8.59
N ASN A 66 -9.97 -2.17 -8.97
CA ASN A 66 -8.65 -2.67 -8.57
C ASN A 66 -8.43 -2.59 -7.06
N LEU A 67 -8.93 -1.52 -6.42
CA LEU A 67 -8.87 -1.36 -4.98
C LEU A 67 -9.69 -2.45 -4.28
N ARG A 68 -10.92 -2.71 -4.71
CA ARG A 68 -11.76 -3.80 -4.16
C ARG A 68 -11.06 -5.15 -4.24
N GLN A 69 -10.50 -5.50 -5.40
CA GLN A 69 -9.73 -6.74 -5.55
C GLN A 69 -8.53 -6.80 -4.61
N THR A 70 -7.86 -5.66 -4.39
CA THR A 70 -6.73 -5.59 -3.46
C THR A 70 -7.17 -5.81 -2.02
N VAL A 71 -8.29 -5.19 -1.60
CA VAL A 71 -8.87 -5.39 -0.27
C VAL A 71 -9.26 -6.84 -0.05
N GLU A 72 -10.01 -7.45 -0.98
CA GLU A 72 -10.41 -8.87 -0.91
C GLU A 72 -9.18 -9.79 -0.78
N ARG A 73 -8.11 -9.50 -1.53
CA ARG A 73 -6.87 -10.26 -1.45
C ARG A 73 -6.25 -10.14 -0.06
N ILE A 74 -6.22 -8.94 0.53
CA ILE A 74 -5.67 -8.69 1.87
C ILE A 74 -6.52 -9.38 2.94
N GLU A 75 -7.84 -9.34 2.83
CA GLU A 75 -8.76 -10.01 3.75
C GLU A 75 -8.51 -11.52 3.79
N LYS A 76 -8.25 -12.13 2.64
CA LYS A 76 -7.90 -13.56 2.51
C LYS A 76 -6.49 -13.91 3.00
N MET A 77 -5.61 -12.94 3.26
CA MET A 77 -4.25 -13.22 3.76
C MET A 77 -4.26 -13.61 5.24
N SER A 78 -3.39 -14.57 5.58
CA SER A 78 -3.04 -14.88 6.96
C SER A 78 -2.39 -13.68 7.66
N PRO A 79 -2.45 -13.57 9.00
CA PRO A 79 -1.72 -12.53 9.74
C PRO A 79 -0.23 -12.48 9.40
N ALA A 80 0.41 -13.64 9.27
CA ALA A 80 1.84 -13.75 8.94
C ALA A 80 2.15 -13.20 7.53
N ASP A 81 1.30 -13.44 6.55
CA ASP A 81 1.48 -12.91 5.20
C ASP A 81 1.21 -11.39 5.15
N ARG A 82 0.23 -10.89 5.90
CA ARG A 82 0.00 -9.43 6.05
C ARG A 82 1.23 -8.74 6.64
N ASP A 83 1.82 -9.31 7.69
CA ASP A 83 3.04 -8.75 8.29
C ASP A 83 4.24 -8.81 7.36
N LYS A 84 4.37 -9.88 6.58
CA LYS A 84 5.39 -9.97 5.53
C LYS A 84 5.19 -8.87 4.47
N MET A 85 3.95 -8.60 4.08
CA MET A 85 3.63 -7.51 3.14
C MET A 85 4.03 -6.15 3.72
N ARG A 86 3.64 -5.86 4.96
CA ARG A 86 3.98 -4.61 5.66
C ARG A 86 5.50 -4.39 5.73
N ARG A 87 6.26 -5.44 6.07
CA ARG A 87 7.73 -5.39 6.10
C ARG A 87 8.30 -5.04 4.73
N ARG A 88 7.84 -5.71 3.65
CA ARG A 88 8.28 -5.39 2.29
C ARG A 88 7.98 -3.95 1.89
N MET A 89 6.81 -3.41 2.26
CA MET A 89 6.48 -2.00 1.99
C MET A 89 7.45 -1.07 2.71
N LYS A 90 7.71 -1.31 4.00
CA LYS A 90 8.69 -0.55 4.77
C LYS A 90 10.10 -0.61 4.16
N ASP A 91 10.53 -1.77 3.69
CA ASP A 91 11.83 -1.94 3.05
C ASP A 91 11.93 -1.14 1.73
N MET A 92 10.82 -1.03 0.98
CA MET A 92 10.76 -0.23 -0.24
C MET A 92 10.75 1.28 0.06
N ASP A 93 10.00 1.70 1.09
CA ASP A 93 9.94 3.10 1.52
C ASP A 93 11.27 3.59 2.09
N ALA A 94 12.09 2.67 2.62
CA ALA A 94 13.45 2.96 3.11
C ALA A 94 14.51 3.01 1.99
N MET A 95 14.16 2.73 0.73
CA MET A 95 15.09 2.87 -0.38
C MET A 95 15.29 4.35 -0.75
N GLU A 96 16.42 4.65 -1.39
CA GLU A 96 16.67 5.96 -1.98
C GLU A 96 15.50 6.41 -2.89
N PRO A 97 15.06 7.67 -2.81
CA PRO A 97 14.01 8.19 -3.68
C PRO A 97 14.30 7.91 -5.15
N GLY A 98 13.28 7.46 -5.89
CA GLY A 98 13.41 7.10 -7.30
C GLY A 98 14.07 5.73 -7.57
N LYS A 99 14.66 5.06 -6.58
CA LYS A 99 15.28 3.74 -6.77
C LYS A 99 14.28 2.69 -7.23
N VAL A 100 13.08 2.67 -6.62
CA VAL A 100 12.00 1.73 -6.99
C VAL A 100 11.58 1.94 -8.45
N GLU A 101 11.48 3.19 -8.89
CA GLU A 101 11.10 3.52 -10.26
C GLU A 101 12.22 3.16 -11.24
N ALA A 102 13.48 3.44 -10.92
CA ALA A 102 14.62 3.00 -11.71
C ALA A 102 14.67 1.46 -11.86
N MET A 103 14.36 0.71 -10.80
CA MET A 103 14.25 -0.74 -10.86
C MET A 103 13.09 -1.20 -11.75
N ARG A 104 11.95 -0.50 -11.70
CA ARG A 104 10.79 -0.77 -12.56
C ARG A 104 11.13 -0.53 -14.03
N GLN A 105 11.76 0.60 -14.34
CA GLN A 105 12.17 0.98 -15.69
C GLN A 105 13.20 -0.01 -16.25
N TYR A 106 14.20 -0.39 -15.45
CA TYR A 106 15.15 -1.44 -15.82
C TYR A 106 14.42 -2.75 -16.18
N TYR A 107 13.46 -3.20 -15.36
CA TYR A 107 12.69 -4.40 -15.66
C TYR A 107 11.86 -4.27 -16.95
N GLN A 108 11.24 -3.11 -17.18
CA GLN A 108 10.46 -2.84 -18.39
C GLN A 108 11.33 -2.71 -19.66
N SER A 109 12.59 -2.30 -19.51
CA SER A 109 13.55 -2.23 -20.62
C SER A 109 13.93 -3.61 -21.17
N ILE A 110 13.74 -4.67 -20.39
CA ILE A 110 13.98 -6.05 -20.84
C ILE A 110 12.78 -6.48 -21.72
N PRO A 111 13.01 -6.87 -22.99
CA PRO A 111 11.96 -7.34 -23.88
C PRO A 111 11.13 -8.47 -23.25
N LYS A 112 9.83 -8.50 -23.55
CA LYS A 112 8.90 -9.46 -22.92
C LYS A 112 9.33 -10.90 -23.19
N GLU A 113 9.74 -11.18 -24.41
CA GLU A 113 10.21 -12.48 -24.90
C GLU A 113 11.46 -12.92 -24.14
N THR A 114 12.38 -11.98 -23.90
CA THR A 114 13.57 -12.21 -23.07
C THR A 114 13.18 -12.52 -21.64
N ARG A 115 12.28 -11.74 -21.01
CA ARG A 115 11.81 -12.02 -19.64
C ARG A 115 11.12 -13.37 -19.51
N GLU A 116 10.36 -13.79 -20.54
CA GLU A 116 9.71 -15.09 -20.57
C GLU A 116 10.71 -16.23 -20.76
N ALA A 117 11.74 -16.05 -21.59
CA ALA A 117 12.84 -17.01 -21.71
C ALA A 117 13.55 -17.19 -20.37
N MET A 118 13.85 -16.08 -19.67
CA MET A 118 14.45 -16.13 -18.34
C MET A 118 13.57 -16.87 -17.32
N ARG A 119 12.24 -16.67 -17.39
CA ARG A 119 11.30 -17.43 -16.55
C ARG A 119 11.29 -18.92 -16.90
N ARG A 120 11.24 -19.28 -18.18
CA ARG A 120 11.26 -20.69 -18.61
C ARG A 120 12.54 -21.40 -18.15
N ASN A 121 13.70 -20.75 -18.28
CA ASN A 121 14.97 -21.27 -17.78
C ASN A 121 14.89 -21.53 -16.26
N TRP A 122 14.37 -20.56 -15.50
CA TRP A 122 14.19 -20.72 -14.06
C TRP A 122 13.23 -21.86 -13.71
N ASP A 123 12.10 -21.95 -14.41
CA ASP A 123 11.07 -22.95 -14.18
C ASP A 123 11.55 -24.37 -14.52
N ALA A 124 12.46 -24.51 -15.50
CA ALA A 124 13.09 -25.77 -15.87
C ALA A 124 14.11 -26.29 -14.84
N MET A 125 14.72 -25.41 -14.02
CA MET A 125 15.65 -25.85 -12.96
C MET A 125 14.91 -26.56 -11.82
N SER A 126 15.49 -27.68 -11.39
CA SER A 126 15.13 -28.38 -10.15
C SER A 126 15.39 -27.53 -8.91
N THR A 127 14.85 -27.98 -7.76
CA THR A 127 15.03 -27.26 -6.49
C THR A 127 16.49 -27.27 -6.05
N GLU A 128 17.17 -28.38 -6.29
CA GLU A 128 18.60 -28.61 -6.04
C GLU A 128 19.44 -27.69 -6.92
N GLU A 129 19.22 -27.67 -8.24
CA GLU A 129 19.94 -26.79 -9.16
C GLU A 129 19.76 -25.31 -8.78
N ARG A 130 18.53 -24.89 -8.43
CA ARG A 130 18.28 -23.52 -7.94
C ARG A 130 18.99 -23.25 -6.61
N ALA A 131 19.16 -24.24 -5.75
CA ALA A 131 19.90 -24.08 -4.50
C ALA A 131 21.39 -23.90 -4.78
N ASP A 132 21.96 -24.73 -5.63
CA ASP A 132 23.37 -24.73 -6.03
C ASP A 132 23.74 -23.43 -6.73
N TRP A 133 22.90 -23.01 -7.67
CA TRP A 133 23.01 -21.72 -8.32
C TRP A 133 23.00 -20.55 -7.32
N ARG A 134 22.07 -20.56 -6.36
CA ARG A 134 22.05 -19.55 -5.27
C ARG A 134 23.32 -19.61 -4.41
N ARG A 135 23.91 -20.80 -4.18
CA ARG A 135 25.17 -20.91 -3.43
C ARG A 135 26.31 -20.25 -4.20
N ARG A 136 26.45 -20.56 -5.50
CA ARG A 136 27.47 -19.97 -6.38
C ARG A 136 27.44 -18.45 -6.38
N LEU A 137 26.25 -17.85 -6.40
CA LEU A 137 26.10 -16.39 -6.43
C LEU A 137 26.53 -15.69 -5.13
N ARG A 138 26.59 -16.38 -3.99
CA ARG A 138 26.95 -15.74 -2.70
C ARG A 138 28.40 -15.30 -2.66
N ASP A 139 29.27 -16.05 -3.33
CA ASP A 139 30.72 -15.83 -3.29
C ASP A 139 31.17 -14.82 -4.36
N LEU A 140 30.27 -14.44 -5.28
CA LEU A 140 30.55 -13.48 -6.34
C LEU A 140 30.36 -12.03 -5.88
N SER A 141 31.18 -11.14 -6.44
CA SER A 141 30.98 -9.70 -6.31
C SER A 141 29.67 -9.25 -6.99
N PRO A 142 29.12 -8.07 -6.66
CA PRO A 142 27.90 -7.57 -7.30
C PRO A 142 28.00 -7.48 -8.84
N ALA A 143 29.17 -7.11 -9.37
CA ALA A 143 29.40 -7.00 -10.81
C ALA A 143 29.43 -8.40 -11.48
N GLU A 144 30.09 -9.37 -10.85
CA GLU A 144 30.14 -10.74 -11.37
C GLU A 144 28.78 -11.42 -11.32
N ARG A 145 27.99 -11.20 -10.26
CA ARG A 145 26.61 -11.70 -10.20
C ARG A 145 25.76 -11.14 -11.33
N LEU A 146 25.90 -9.84 -11.61
CA LEU A 146 25.17 -9.22 -12.72
C LEU A 146 25.55 -9.86 -14.05
N ARG A 147 26.84 -10.17 -14.25
CA ARG A 147 27.31 -10.87 -15.45
C ARG A 147 26.70 -12.28 -15.55
N VAL A 148 26.72 -13.06 -14.47
CA VAL A 148 26.10 -14.40 -14.42
C VAL A 148 24.60 -14.33 -14.71
N PHE A 149 23.88 -13.33 -14.19
CA PHE A 149 22.46 -13.15 -14.50
C PHE A 149 22.21 -12.86 -15.98
N GLN A 150 23.07 -12.07 -16.62
CA GLN A 150 22.95 -11.75 -18.05
C GLN A 150 23.32 -12.95 -18.93
N GLU A 151 24.43 -13.64 -18.63
CA GLU A 151 24.92 -14.79 -19.39
C GLU A 151 23.98 -16.00 -19.31
N GLU A 152 23.52 -16.35 -18.11
CA GLU A 152 22.67 -17.53 -17.91
C GLU A 152 21.18 -17.21 -18.11
N GLY A 153 20.85 -15.94 -18.40
CA GLY A 153 19.49 -15.51 -18.68
C GLY A 153 18.57 -15.70 -17.47
N PHE A 154 18.99 -15.22 -16.30
CA PHE A 154 18.13 -15.17 -15.12
C PHE A 154 17.85 -13.72 -14.73
N LEU A 155 16.62 -13.42 -14.34
CA LEU A 155 16.36 -12.19 -13.62
C LEU A 155 17.05 -12.28 -12.25
N PRO A 156 17.60 -11.18 -11.69
CA PRO A 156 18.10 -11.18 -10.33
C PRO A 156 16.98 -11.65 -9.40
N GLY A 157 17.09 -12.90 -8.94
CA GLY A 157 16.08 -13.52 -8.11
C GLY A 157 15.93 -12.72 -6.83
N GLY A 158 14.69 -12.53 -6.39
CA GLY A 158 14.45 -12.09 -5.02
C GLY A 158 15.17 -13.04 -4.05
N ARG A 159 15.74 -12.49 -2.98
CA ARG A 159 16.37 -13.32 -1.94
C ARG A 159 15.40 -14.44 -1.54
N PRO A 160 15.90 -15.67 -1.29
CA PRO A 160 15.04 -16.76 -0.86
C PRO A 160 14.22 -16.33 0.36
N ARG A 161 12.96 -16.78 0.38
CA ARG A 161 12.03 -16.57 1.50
C ARG A 161 12.72 -17.05 2.78
N GLN A 162 13.16 -16.11 3.63
CA GLN A 162 13.54 -16.45 4.99
C GLN A 162 12.31 -17.10 5.64
N LYS A 163 12.47 -18.33 6.14
CA LYS A 163 11.46 -18.95 6.98
C LYS A 163 11.35 -18.10 8.25
N PRO A 164 10.14 -17.93 8.83
CA PRO A 164 10.03 -17.33 10.15
C PRO A 164 10.91 -18.12 11.12
N GLY A 165 11.98 -17.50 11.63
CA GLY A 165 12.97 -18.15 12.51
C GLY A 165 14.43 -18.09 12.03
N ASP A 166 14.69 -17.91 10.73
CA ASP A 166 16.06 -17.92 10.16
C ASP A 166 16.75 -16.53 10.11
N SER A 167 16.29 -15.56 10.89
CA SER A 167 17.06 -14.32 11.05
C SER A 167 18.38 -14.66 11.76
N PRO A 168 19.56 -14.35 11.19
CA PRO A 168 20.78 -14.30 11.98
C PRO A 168 20.64 -13.09 12.90
N SER A 169 20.07 -13.34 14.07
CA SER A 169 20.12 -12.44 15.20
C SER A 169 21.59 -12.13 15.50
N GLY A 170 21.97 -10.87 15.33
CA GLY A 170 23.08 -10.24 16.05
C GLY A 170 24.45 -10.92 15.96
N LYS A 171 25.17 -10.73 14.85
CA LYS A 171 26.62 -10.50 14.98
C LYS A 171 26.85 -9.00 15.04
N LYS A 172 26.96 -8.46 16.27
CA LYS A 172 27.66 -7.18 16.47
C LYS A 172 29.06 -7.35 15.87
N PRO A 173 29.60 -6.37 15.13
CA PRO A 173 31.01 -6.41 14.76
C PRO A 173 31.83 -6.47 16.05
N ALA A 174 32.74 -7.44 16.14
CA ALA A 174 33.67 -7.54 17.25
C ALA A 174 34.53 -6.28 17.26
N THR A 175 34.49 -5.54 18.36
CA THR A 175 35.45 -4.45 18.62
C THR A 175 36.85 -5.08 18.72
N PRO A 176 37.87 -4.56 18.03
CA PRO A 176 39.23 -5.07 18.17
C PRO A 176 39.75 -4.78 19.59
N PRO A 177 40.65 -5.62 20.12
CA PRO A 177 41.21 -5.43 21.45
C PRO A 177 42.00 -4.12 21.50
N VAL A 178 41.70 -3.31 22.52
CA VAL A 178 42.52 -2.17 22.90
C VAL A 178 43.66 -2.73 23.75
N ASP A 179 44.86 -2.80 23.19
CA ASP A 179 46.07 -3.08 23.96
C ASP A 179 46.22 -2.02 25.07
N ARG A 180 46.49 -2.50 26.28
CA ARG A 180 46.86 -1.69 27.45
C ARG A 180 48.21 -2.15 27.95
#